data_AF-A0A966RZY5-F1
#
_entry.id   AF-A0A966RZY5-F1
#
_cell.length_a   1.000
_cell.length_b   1.000
_cell.length_c   1.000
_cell.angle_alpha   90.00
_cell.angle_beta   90.00
_cell.angle_gamma   90.00
#
_symmetry.space_group_name_H-M   'P 1'
#
loop_
_entity.id
_entity.type
_entity.pdbx_description
1 polymer ?
#
loop_
_entity_poly.entity_id
_entity_poly.type
_entity_poly.pdbx_seq_one_letter_code
_entity_poly.pdbx_strand_id
1 'polypeptide(L)' 'SFEEINIEEVPGTAEIVEKVNGGNQTVPTLVFSDGSALTNPSAKQVQEKLASL' A
#
# COMPACT_ATOMS: atom_id res chain seq x y z
N SER A 1 -12.06 -1.56 -7.64
CA SER A 1 -12.19 -2.30 -6.38
C SER A 1 -10.84 -2.29 -5.68
N PHE A 2 -10.80 -2.64 -4.40
CA PHE A 2 -9.56 -2.87 -3.67
C PHE A 2 -9.63 -4.24 -2.99
N GLU A 3 -8.47 -4.80 -2.67
CA GLU A 3 -8.31 -5.99 -1.85
C GLU A 3 -7.66 -5.56 -0.53
N GLU A 4 -8.26 -5.95 0.59
CA GLU A 4 -7.69 -5.71 1.90
C GLU A 4 -6.87 -6.93 2.33
N ILE A 5 -5.61 -6.70 2.67
CA ILE A 5 -4.66 -7.75 3.02
C ILE A 5 -4.11 -7.43 4.41
N ASN A 6 -4.33 -8.34 5.36
CA ASN A 6 -3.62 -8.29 6.64
C ASN A 6 -2.23 -8.91 6.46
N ILE A 7 -1.20 -8.09 6.66
CA ILE A 7 0.18 -8.48 6.39
C ILE A 7 0.75 -9.51 7.35
N GLU A 8 0.12 -9.67 8.51
CA GLU A 8 0.50 -10.65 9.52
C GLU A 8 -0.06 -12.05 9.21
N GLU A 9 -1.13 -12.11 8.41
CA GLU A 9 -1.86 -13.35 8.12
C GLU A 9 -1.53 -13.92 6.75
N VAL A 10 -1.16 -13.07 5.78
CA VAL A 10 -0.87 -13.49 4.41
C VAL A 10 0.65 -13.58 4.20
N PRO A 11 1.22 -14.79 4.06
CA PRO A 11 2.66 -14.96 3.89
C PRO A 11 3.22 -14.16 2.71
N GLY A 12 4.37 -13.53 2.88
CA GLY A 12 5.07 -12.79 1.82
C GLY A 12 4.63 -11.32 1.66
N THR A 13 3.58 -10.88 2.38
CA THR A 13 3.04 -9.53 2.20
C THR A 13 3.67 -8.48 3.12
N ALA A 14 4.18 -8.89 4.29
CA ALA A 14 4.99 -8.03 5.15
C ALA A 14 6.27 -7.56 4.42
N GLU A 15 6.91 -8.45 3.67
CA GLU A 15 8.11 -8.15 2.87
C GLU A 15 7.83 -7.14 1.75
N ILE A 16 6.62 -7.18 1.17
CA ILE A 16 6.18 -6.18 0.18
C ILE A 16 6.06 -4.81 0.86
N VAL A 17 5.44 -4.75 2.03
CA VAL A 17 5.28 -3.50 2.80
C VAL A 17 6.64 -2.94 3.22
N GLU A 18 7.54 -3.76 3.74
CA GLU A 18 8.90 -3.33 4.09
C GLU A 18 9.64 -2.76 2.88
N LYS A 19 9.54 -3.42 1.72
CA LYS A 19 10.23 -2.97 0.50
C LYS A 19 9.81 -1.57 0.08
N VAL A 20 8.52 -1.23 0.19
CA VAL A 20 8.02 0.10 -0.19
C VAL A 20 8.20 1.15 0.91
N ASN A 21 8.45 0.73 2.16
CA ASN A 21 8.55 1.59 3.34
C ASN A 21 9.95 1.68 3.93
N GLY A 22 10.99 1.32 3.17
CA GLY A 22 12.38 1.40 3.61
C GLY A 22 12.69 0.50 4.81
N GLY A 23 12.13 -0.71 4.83
CA GLY A 23 12.31 -1.71 5.88
C GLY A 23 11.28 -1.66 7.01
N ASN A 24 10.32 -0.72 6.98
CA ASN A 24 9.27 -0.62 8.00
C ASN A 24 7.99 -1.35 7.58
N GLN A 25 7.32 -2.01 8.51
CA GLN A 25 5.99 -2.59 8.28
C GLN A 25 4.86 -1.59 8.56
N THR A 26 4.96 -0.37 8.02
CA THR A 26 3.97 0.68 8.30
C THR A 26 2.65 0.42 7.58
N VAL A 27 1.55 0.53 8.32
CA VAL A 27 0.18 0.38 7.81
C VAL A 27 -0.69 1.59 8.22
N PRO A 28 -1.70 1.98 7.42
CA PRO A 28 -2.07 1.41 6.11
C PRO A 28 -1.09 1.77 4.97
N THR A 29 -0.75 0.78 4.13
CA THR A 29 0.00 0.95 2.88
C THR A 29 -0.88 0.52 1.71
N LEU A 30 -1.01 1.37 0.69
CA LEU A 30 -1.72 1.07 -0.54
C LEU A 30 -0.72 0.82 -1.66
N VAL A 31 -0.84 -0.33 -2.32
CA VAL A 31 -0.11 -0.65 -3.56
C VAL A 31 -1.09 -0.52 -4.73
N PHE A 32 -0.74 0.29 -5.72
CA PHE A 32 -1.58 0.59 -6.88
C PHE A 32 -1.25 -0.33 -8.06
N SER A 33 -2.15 -0.39 -9.04
CA SER A 33 -2.01 -1.26 -10.22
C SER A 33 -0.82 -0.93 -11.12
N ASP A 34 -0.29 0.29 -11.03
CA ASP A 34 0.93 0.73 -11.72
C ASP A 34 2.22 0.34 -10.95
N GLY A 35 2.10 -0.36 -9.82
CA GLY A 35 3.20 -0.78 -8.96
C GLY A 35 3.72 0.31 -8.01
N SER A 36 3.17 1.53 -8.05
CA SER A 36 3.47 2.56 -7.07
C SER A 36 2.80 2.28 -5.73
N ALA A 37 3.28 2.90 -4.64
CA ALA A 37 2.71 2.73 -3.31
C ALA A 37 2.59 4.06 -2.57
N LEU A 38 1.61 4.13 -1.66
CA LEU A 38 1.45 5.22 -0.71
C LEU A 38 1.32 4.66 0.72
N THR A 39 2.02 5.29 1.64
CA THR A 39 2.11 4.88 3.04
C THR A 39 1.43 5.91 3.92
N ASN A 40 0.48 5.48 4.75
CA ASN A 40 -0.40 6.33 5.55
C ASN A 40 -1.02 7.50 4.76
N PRO A 41 -1.59 7.28 3.55
CA PRO A 41 -2.16 8.37 2.77
C PRO A 41 -3.47 8.88 3.38
N SER A 42 -3.75 10.17 3.16
CA SER A 42 -5.09 10.72 3.33
C SER A 42 -6.02 10.26 2.21
N ALA A 43 -7.33 10.26 2.48
CA ALA A 43 -8.34 9.92 1.46
C ALA A 43 -8.23 10.79 0.19
N LYS A 44 -7.84 12.07 0.34
CA LYS A 44 -7.61 12.99 -0.78
C LYS A 44 -6.46 12.52 -1.67
N GLN A 45 -5.32 12.13 -1.08
CA GLN A 45 -4.17 11.61 -1.84
C GLN A 45 -4.54 10.32 -2.58
N VAL A 46 -5.34 9.45 -1.97
CA VAL A 46 -5.84 8.23 -2.64
C VAL A 46 -6.69 8.60 -3.86
N GLN A 47 -7.63 9.54 -3.73
CA GLN A 47 -8.47 10.00 -4.85
C GLN A 47 -7.65 10.61 -5.99
N GLU A 48 -6.69 11.48 -5.67
CA GLU A 48 -5.80 12.11 -6.65
C GLU A 48 -4.96 11.06 -7.37
N LYS A 49 -4.41 10.09 -6.63
CA LYS A 49 -3.63 9.00 -7.22
C LYS A 49 -4.49 8.14 -8.14
N LEU A 50 -5.67 7.73 -7.70
CA LEU A 50 -6.61 6.94 -8.52
C LEU A 50 -7.05 7.66 -9.80
N ALA A 51 -7.20 8.98 -9.76
CA ALA A 51 -7.53 9.78 -10.95
C ALA A 51 -6.36 9.92 -11.95
N SER A 52 -5.13 9.62 -11.52
CA SER A 52 -3.91 9.71 -12.34
C SER A 52 -3.45 8.37 -12.93
N LEU A 53 -4.11 7.27 -12.56
CA LEU A 53 -3.87 5.91 -13.05
C LEU A 53 -4.64 5.65 -14.36
#